data_AF-A0A8T6RM26-F1
#
_entry.id   AF-A0A8T6RM26-F1
#
_cell.length_a   1.000
_cell.length_b   1.000
_cell.length_c   1.000
_cell.angle_alpha   90.00
_cell.angle_beta   90.00
_cell.angle_gamma   90.00
#
_symmetry.space_group_name_H-M   'P 1'
#
loop_
_entity.id
_entity.type
_entity.pdbx_description
1 polymer ?
#
loop_
_entity_poly.entity_id
_entity_poly.type
_entity_poly.pdbx_seq_one_letter_code
_entity_poly.pdbx_strand_id
1 'polypeptide(L)' 'MTTKTITIREEAYRVLKNLKLENESFSDTILRISKLFSNLKESWGQGTKDDSEYEEELQKLEESRNIFFQGRI' A
#
# COMPACT_ATOMS: atom_id res chain seq x y z
N MET A 1 7.96 -18.49 13.47
CA MET A 1 8.26 -17.79 12.20
C MET A 1 9.74 -17.49 12.16
N THR A 2 10.42 -17.81 11.06
CA THR A 2 11.79 -17.35 10.84
C THR A 2 11.79 -15.84 10.68
N THR A 3 12.53 -15.12 11.52
CA THR A 3 12.65 -13.67 11.44
C THR A 3 13.95 -13.29 10.74
N LYS A 4 13.94 -12.16 10.05
CA LYS A 4 15.14 -11.53 9.50
C LYS A 4 15.15 -10.07 9.95
N THR A 5 16.33 -9.57 10.27
CA THR A 5 16.54 -8.16 10.61
C THR A 5 16.97 -7.42 9.36
N ILE A 6 16.36 -6.26 9.11
CA ILE A 6 16.78 -5.33 8.06
C ILE A 6 17.16 -4.00 8.71
N THR A 7 18.16 -3.33 8.14
CA THR A 7 18.51 -1.96 8.51
C THR A 7 17.98 -1.03 7.43
N ILE A 8 17.23 -0.01 7.84
CA ILE A 8 16.68 1.01 6.94
C ILE A 8 17.12 2.38 7.39
N ARG A 9 17.06 3.35 6.46
CA ARG A 9 17.33 4.75 6.79
C ARG A 9 16.24 5.29 7.73
N GLU A 10 16.62 6.25 8.57
CA GLU A 10 15.72 6.90 9.53
C GLU A 10 14.48 7.51 8.84
N GLU A 11 14.66 8.12 7.67
CA GLU A 11 13.55 8.66 6.85
C GLU A 11 12.51 7.59 6.49
N ALA A 12 12.97 6.40 6.08
CA ALA A 12 12.10 5.28 5.72
C ALA A 12 11.40 4.71 6.97
N TYR A 13 12.08 4.65 8.11
CA TYR A 13 11.47 4.23 9.37
C TYR A 13 10.33 5.15 9.79
N ARG A 14 10.49 6.48 9.69
CA ARG A 14 9.44 7.45 10.04
C ARG A 14 8.20 7.30 9.19
N VAL A 15 8.39 7.13 7.88
CA VAL A 15 7.29 6.87 6.94
C VAL A 15 6.57 5.57 7.33
N LEU A 16 7.32 4.48 7.55
CA LEU A 16 6.75 3.19 7.91
C LEU A 16 5.99 3.24 9.25
N LYS A 17 6.53 3.97 10.24
CA LYS A 17 5.90 4.17 11.55
C LYS A 17 4.55 4.89 11.43
N ASN A 18 4.45 5.89 10.56
CA ASN A 18 3.19 6.61 10.33
C ASN A 18 2.15 5.75 9.60
N LEU A 19 2.60 4.81 8.76
CA LEU A 19 1.73 3.90 8.01
C LEU A 19 1.21 2.71 8.83
N LYS A 20 1.91 2.35 9.90
CA LYS A 20 1.56 1.27 10.81
C LYS A 20 0.27 1.59 11.59
N LEU A 21 -0.65 0.64 11.63
CA LEU A 21 -1.90 0.78 12.39
C LEU A 21 -1.69 0.45 13.90
N GLU A 22 -2.65 0.85 14.71
CA GLU A 22 -2.71 0.46 16.11
C GLU A 22 -2.82 -1.07 16.22
N ASN A 23 -2.05 -1.69 17.11
CA ASN A 23 -1.96 -3.15 17.28
C ASN A 23 -1.44 -3.97 16.08
N GLU A 24 -0.98 -3.32 15.00
CA GLU A 24 -0.32 -4.00 13.86
C GLU A 24 1.18 -4.23 14.15
N SER A 25 1.86 -5.19 13.52
CA SER A 25 3.34 -5.27 13.54
C SER A 25 3.95 -4.59 12.30
N PHE A 26 5.23 -4.20 12.35
CA PHE A 26 5.90 -3.67 11.16
C PHE A 26 5.92 -4.66 9.98
N SER A 27 6.00 -5.96 10.25
CA SER A 27 5.92 -7.00 9.23
C SER A 27 4.55 -7.01 8.55
N ASP A 28 3.47 -6.88 9.32
CA ASP A 28 2.11 -6.83 8.79
C ASP A 28 1.88 -5.56 7.98
N THR A 29 2.40 -4.42 8.45
CA THR A 29 2.39 -3.16 7.72
C THR A 29 3.06 -3.31 6.36
N ILE A 30 4.26 -3.90 6.30
CA ILE A 30 4.99 -4.13 5.04
C ILE A 30 4.19 -5.05 4.11
N LEU A 31 3.62 -6.14 4.62
CA LEU A 31 2.83 -7.08 3.82
C LEU A 31 1.55 -6.45 3.28
N ARG A 32 0.82 -5.69 4.11
CA ARG A 32 -0.40 -4.98 3.74
C ARG A 32 -0.14 -3.95 2.65
N ILE A 33 0.90 -3.15 2.82
CA ILE A 33 1.31 -2.14 1.84
C ILE A 33 1.77 -2.84 0.55
N SER A 34 2.60 -3.88 0.66
CA SER A 34 3.12 -4.60 -0.51
C SER A 34 2.00 -5.23 -1.33
N LYS A 35 0.99 -5.85 -0.70
CA LYS A 35 -0.17 -6.40 -1.42
C LYS A 35 -0.94 -5.33 -2.20
N LEU A 36 -1.09 -4.13 -1.63
CA LEU A 36 -1.72 -3.01 -2.33
C LEU A 36 -0.95 -2.65 -3.61
N PHE A 37 0.39 -2.63 -3.55
CA PHE A 37 1.24 -2.34 -4.70
C PHE A 37 1.43 -3.53 -5.66
N SER A 38 1.33 -4.77 -5.19
CA SER A 38 1.33 -5.96 -6.04
C SER A 38 0.07 -6.02 -6.89
N ASN A 39 -1.10 -5.71 -6.30
CA ASN A 39 -2.35 -5.57 -7.03
C ASN A 39 -2.25 -4.48 -8.10
N LEU A 40 -1.54 -3.38 -7.81
CA LEU A 40 -1.25 -2.34 -8.79
C LEU A 40 -0.38 -2.87 -9.94
N LYS A 41 0.70 -3.62 -9.67
CA LYS A 41 1.57 -4.17 -10.72
C LYS A 41 0.86 -5.22 -11.59
N GLU A 42 -0.04 -6.00 -11.01
CA GLU A 42 -0.90 -6.94 -11.75
C GLU A 42 -1.94 -6.22 -12.61
N SER A 43 -2.51 -5.10 -12.15
CA SER A 43 -3.37 -4.23 -12.98
C SER A 43 -2.60 -3.46 -14.05
N TRP A 44 -1.36 -3.04 -13.78
CA TRP A 44 -0.55 -2.23 -14.71
C TRP A 44 0.07 -3.02 -15.87
N GLY A 45 -0.02 -4.36 -15.86
CA GLY A 45 0.60 -5.24 -16.85
C GLY A 45 -0.33 -5.75 -17.97
N GLN A 46 -1.64 -5.55 -17.85
CA GLN A 46 -2.59 -5.92 -18.89
C GLN A 46 -2.89 -4.71 -19.77
N GLY A 47 -1.99 -4.43 -20.71
CA GLY A 47 -2.14 -3.39 -21.73
C GLY A 47 -3.24 -3.69 -22.76
N THR A 48 -4.46 -3.91 -22.29
CA THR A 48 -5.65 -4.19 -23.10
C THR A 48 -6.88 -3.38 -22.68
N LYS A 49 -6.80 -2.61 -21.60
CA LYS A 49 -7.91 -1.76 -21.14
C LYS A 49 -7.89 -0.41 -21.87
N ASP A 50 -9.07 0.17 -22.06
CA ASP A 50 -9.26 1.50 -22.65
C ASP A 50 -9.02 2.59 -21.60
N ASP A 51 -8.62 3.80 -22.02
CA ASP A 51 -8.27 4.93 -21.13
C ASP A 51 -9.35 5.21 -20.06
N SER A 52 -10.62 5.04 -20.41
CA SER A 52 -11.76 5.20 -19.50
C SER A 52 -11.82 4.17 -18.37
N GLU A 53 -11.41 2.93 -18.64
CA GLU A 53 -11.40 1.84 -17.66
C GLU A 53 -10.26 2.02 -16.63
N TYR A 54 -9.15 2.65 -17.05
CA TYR A 54 -8.06 3.01 -16.15
C TYR A 54 -8.45 4.16 -15.21
N GLU A 55 -9.18 5.16 -15.70
CA GLU A 55 -9.65 6.27 -14.88
C GLU A 55 -10.57 5.80 -13.75
N GLU A 56 -11.47 4.84 -14.03
CA GLU A 56 -12.32 4.24 -13.00
C GLU A 56 -11.54 3.42 -11.97
N GLU A 57 -10.55 2.64 -12.41
CA GLU A 57 -9.70 1.88 -11.48
C GLU A 57 -8.86 2.80 -10.62
N LEU A 58 -8.28 3.85 -11.21
CA LEU A 58 -7.56 4.90 -10.49
C LEU A 58 -8.49 5.56 -9.47
N GLN A 59 -9.70 5.94 -9.85
CA GLN A 59 -10.66 6.57 -8.95
C GLN A 59 -11.02 5.65 -7.77
N LYS A 60 -11.28 4.36 -8.00
CA LYS A 60 -11.51 3.36 -6.93
C LYS A 60 -10.30 3.20 -6.01
N LEU A 61 -9.09 3.29 -6.57
CA LEU A 61 -7.84 3.28 -5.81
C LEU A 61 -7.65 4.54 -4.98
N GLU A 62 -7.98 5.71 -5.53
CA GLU A 62 -7.94 6.99 -4.81
C GLU A 62 -8.98 7.05 -3.70
N GLU A 63 -10.17 6.50 -3.92
CA GLU A 63 -11.21 6.33 -2.89
C GLU A 63 -10.77 5.36 -1.81
N SER A 64 -10.22 4.19 -2.17
CA SER A 64 -9.65 3.23 -1.23
C SER A 64 -8.51 3.84 -0.42
N ARG A 65 -7.67 4.67 -1.07
CA ARG A 65 -6.59 5.44 -0.44
C ARG A 65 -7.15 6.50 0.51
N ASN A 66 -8.18 7.25 0.10
CA ASN A 66 -8.81 8.26 0.94
C ASN A 66 -9.52 7.66 2.15
N ILE A 67 -10.23 6.54 1.99
CA ILE A 67 -10.83 5.79 3.11
C ILE A 67 -9.74 5.29 4.06
N PHE A 68 -8.63 4.77 3.51
CA PHE A 68 -7.46 4.35 4.28
C PHE A 68 -6.79 5.49 5.07
N PHE A 69 -6.87 6.74 4.59
CA PHE A 69 -6.36 7.92 5.28
C PHE A 69 -7.39 8.63 6.19
N GLN A 70 -8.70 8.53 5.91
CA GLN A 70 -9.76 9.21 6.67
C GLN A 70 -10.16 8.49 7.97
N GLY A 71 -9.91 7.18 8.10
CA GLY A 71 -10.10 6.44 9.37
C GLY A 71 -9.05 6.74 10.46
N ARG A 72 -8.30 7.84 10.35
CA ARG A 72 -7.20 8.26 11.23
C ARG A 72 -7.52 9.49 12.11
N ILE A 73 -8.81 9.81 12.32
CA ILE A 73 -9.25 10.80 13.32
C ILE A 73 -9.62 10.08 14.61
#